data_AF-B3PIR4-F1
#
_entry.id   AF-B3PIR4-F1
#
_cell.length_a   1.000
_cell.length_b   1.000
_cell.length_c   1.000
_cell.angle_alpha   90.00
_cell.angle_beta   90.00
_cell.angle_gamma   90.00
#
_symmetry.space_group_name_H-M   'P 1'
#
loop_
_entity.id
_entity.type
_entity.pdbx_description
1 polymer ?
#
loop_
_entity_poly.entity_id
_entity_poly.type
_entity_poly.pdbx_seq_one_letter_code
_entity_poly.pdbx_strand_id
1 'polypeptide(L)'
;MNYQEFQRHVSKAGLKIHELAELLKMNRSSISNYAKKGEVPAHLAVIAALLGEMKEKEIDFQQVISRIEFAAKSPRGAGHNKFGGNKQQSLELENKIQKNK
;
A
#
# COMPACT_ATOMS: atom_id res chain seq x y z
N MET A 1 -9.23 7.42 -12.09
CA MET A 1 -8.31 8.55 -12.41
C MET A 1 -7.00 7.96 -12.87
N ASN A 2 -6.46 8.43 -14.00
CA ASN A 2 -5.14 7.96 -14.45
C ASN A 2 -4.02 8.53 -13.56
N TYR A 3 -2.85 7.91 -13.60
CA TYR A 3 -1.73 8.28 -12.73
C TYR A 3 -1.20 9.70 -13.02
N GLN A 4 -1.24 10.16 -14.27
CA GLN A 4 -0.77 11.51 -14.64
C GLN A 4 -1.66 12.62 -14.07
N GLU A 5 -2.99 12.48 -14.17
CA GLU A 5 -3.95 13.39 -13.54
C GLU A 5 -3.83 13.37 -12.01
N PHE A 6 -3.62 12.18 -11.43
CA PHE A 6 -3.32 12.07 -10.01
C PHE A 6 -2.07 12.87 -9.63
N GLN A 7 -0.96 12.72 -10.37
CA GLN A 7 0.26 13.50 -10.14
C GLN A 7 0.00 15.01 -10.25
N ARG A 8 -0.82 15.44 -11.22
CA ARG A 8 -1.18 16.85 -11.39
C ARG A 8 -1.92 17.39 -10.17
N HIS A 9 -2.86 16.65 -9.59
CA HIS A 9 -3.53 17.03 -8.35
C HIS A 9 -2.58 17.08 -7.15
N VAL A 10 -1.64 16.14 -7.05
CA VAL A 10 -0.62 16.14 -5.97
C VAL A 10 0.31 17.35 -6.09
N SER A 11 0.76 17.68 -7.30
CA SER A 11 1.54 18.88 -7.56
C SER A 11 0.75 20.17 -7.32
N LYS A 12 -0.54 20.20 -7.69
CA LYS A 12 -1.47 21.30 -7.36
C LYS A 12 -1.58 21.52 -5.84
N ALA A 13 -1.54 20.44 -5.05
CA ALA A 13 -1.50 20.52 -3.60
C ALA A 13 -0.16 21.03 -3.02
N GLY A 14 0.85 21.26 -3.87
CA GLY A 14 2.20 21.65 -3.45
C GLY A 14 3.01 20.50 -2.86
N LEU A 15 2.66 19.24 -3.17
CA LEU A 15 3.31 18.05 -2.63
C LEU A 15 4.05 17.27 -3.72
N LYS A 16 5.05 16.52 -3.29
CA LYS A 16 5.67 15.43 -4.04
C LYS A 16 5.01 14.10 -3.65
N ILE A 17 5.12 13.10 -4.52
CA ILE A 17 4.55 11.76 -4.28
C ILE A 17 4.99 11.14 -2.94
N HIS A 18 6.23 11.39 -2.51
CA HIS A 18 6.73 10.84 -1.25
C HIS A 18 6.15 11.58 -0.03
N GLU A 19 6.00 12.90 -0.10
CA GLU A 19 5.35 13.69 0.96
C GLU A 19 3.88 13.29 1.12
N LEU A 20 3.19 13.00 0.00
CA LEU A 20 1.84 12.43 0.07
C LEU A 20 1.84 11.05 0.73
N ALA A 21 2.82 10.19 0.43
CA ALA A 21 2.93 8.88 1.07
C ALA A 21 3.10 9.01 2.60
N GLU A 22 3.94 9.95 3.04
CA GLU A 22 4.18 10.25 4.44
C GLU A 22 2.92 10.82 5.13
N LEU A 23 2.23 11.74 4.47
CA LEU A 23 0.97 12.33 4.93
C LEU A 23 -0.12 11.26 5.14
N LEU A 24 -0.21 10.29 4.23
CA LEU A 24 -1.17 9.20 4.28
C LEU A 24 -0.69 7.98 5.10
N LYS A 25 0.51 8.05 5.72
CA LYS A 25 1.16 6.92 6.40
C LYS A 25 1.19 5.65 5.55
N MET A 26 1.43 5.83 4.25
CA MET A 26 1.54 4.76 3.26
C MET A 26 3.00 4.51 2.88
N ASN A 27 3.32 3.27 2.54
CA ASN A 27 4.63 2.96 1.98
C ASN A 27 4.75 3.58 0.57
N ARG A 28 5.85 4.30 0.31
CA ARG A 28 6.18 4.90 -0.99
C ARG A 28 5.99 3.93 -2.16
N SER A 29 6.43 2.68 -1.99
CA SER A 29 6.30 1.63 -3.01
C SER A 29 4.86 1.35 -3.42
N SER A 30 3.90 1.50 -2.49
CA SER A 30 2.49 1.30 -2.79
C SER A 30 1.99 2.35 -3.79
N ILE A 31 2.45 3.59 -3.67
CA ILE A 31 2.09 4.67 -4.60
C ILE A 31 2.84 4.51 -5.92
N SER A 32 4.14 4.20 -5.87
CA SER A 32 4.95 3.98 -7.09
C SER A 32 4.45 2.81 -7.94
N ASN A 33 3.84 1.79 -7.34
CA ASN A 33 3.24 0.67 -8.09
C ASN A 33 2.07 1.13 -8.98
N TYR A 34 1.35 2.18 -8.61
CA TYR A 34 0.27 2.72 -9.44
C TYR A 34 0.79 3.42 -10.69
N ALA A 35 2.02 3.94 -10.67
CA ALA A 35 2.66 4.51 -11.86
C ALA A 35 2.77 3.47 -12.99
N LYS A 36 3.15 2.24 -12.64
CA LYS A 36 3.25 1.12 -13.60
C LYS A 36 1.89 0.64 -14.08
N LYS A 37 0.87 0.70 -13.22
CA LYS A 37 -0.50 0.29 -13.54
C LYS A 37 -1.24 1.33 -14.40
N GLY A 38 -0.79 2.59 -14.39
CA GLY A 38 -1.40 3.70 -15.13
C GLY A 38 -2.66 4.28 -14.47
N GLU A 39 -3.20 3.62 -13.45
CA GLU A 39 -4.41 4.03 -12.73
C GLU A 39 -4.21 3.99 -11.22
N VAL A 40 -4.86 4.93 -10.53
CA VAL A 40 -4.86 5.00 -9.06
C VAL A 40 -6.21 4.55 -8.47
N PRO A 41 -6.21 3.91 -7.28
CA PRO A 41 -7.44 3.62 -6.55
C PRO A 41 -8.31 4.85 -6.31
N ALA A 42 -9.63 4.64 -6.30
CA ALA A 42 -10.61 5.73 -6.21
C ALA A 42 -10.41 6.64 -4.98
N HIS A 43 -10.13 6.07 -3.80
CA HIS A 43 -9.93 6.85 -2.58
C HIS A 43 -8.70 7.78 -2.68
N LEU A 44 -7.59 7.32 -3.28
CA LEU A 44 -6.42 8.16 -3.50
C LEU A 44 -6.70 9.29 -4.50
N ALA A 45 -7.47 9.00 -5.54
CA ALA A 45 -7.91 10.01 -6.50
C ALA A 45 -8.74 11.11 -5.83
N VAL A 46 -9.72 10.72 -5.01
CA VAL A 46 -10.57 11.65 -4.25
C VAL A 46 -9.73 12.51 -3.30
N ILE A 47 -8.82 11.88 -2.54
CA ILE A 47 -7.95 12.60 -1.59
C ILE A 47 -7.07 13.61 -2.34
N ALA A 48 -6.38 13.20 -3.41
CA ALA A 48 -5.51 14.11 -4.16
C ALA A 48 -6.28 15.31 -4.75
N ALA A 49 -7.47 15.07 -5.30
CA ALA A 49 -8.32 16.13 -5.81
C ALA A 49 -8.69 17.14 -4.71
N LEU A 50 -9.13 16.65 -3.54
CA LEU A 50 -9.47 17.50 -2.41
C LEU A 50 -8.28 18.32 -1.91
N LEU A 51 -7.10 17.71 -1.77
CA LEU A 51 -5.89 18.42 -1.33
C LEU A 51 -5.49 19.52 -2.32
N GLY A 52 -5.62 19.26 -3.63
CA GLY A 52 -5.37 20.25 -4.67
C GLY A 52 -6.33 21.44 -4.60
N GLU A 53 -7.62 21.19 -4.39
CA GLU A 53 -8.64 22.24 -4.22
C GLU A 53 -8.44 23.04 -2.93
N MET A 54 -8.08 22.36 -1.82
CA MET A 54 -7.78 23.02 -0.55
C MET A 54 -6.59 23.97 -0.69
N LYS A 55 -5.54 23.57 -1.41
CA LYS A 55 -4.38 24.43 -1.64
C LYS A 55 -4.72 25.67 -2.46
N GLU A 56 -5.54 25.52 -3.51
CA GLU A 56 -5.99 26.63 -4.36
C GLU A 56 -6.88 27.63 -3.59
N LYS A 57 -7.64 27.14 -2.61
CA LYS A 57 -8.45 27.97 -1.71
C LYS A 57 -7.68 28.47 -0.47
N GLU A 58 -6.36 28.33 -0.46
CA GLU A 58 -5.46 28.73 0.64
C GLU A 58 -5.81 28.10 2.00
N ILE A 59 -6.41 26.90 1.98
CA ILE A 59 -6.75 26.14 3.19
C ILE A 59 -5.53 25.33 3.63
N ASP A 60 -5.06 25.57 4.85
CA ASP A 60 -3.97 24.80 5.46
C ASP A 60 -4.44 23.41 5.92
N PHE A 61 -4.44 22.47 4.97
CA PHE A 61 -4.78 21.08 5.25
C PHE A 61 -3.72 20.34 6.08
N GLN A 62 -2.47 20.82 6.15
CA GLN A 62 -1.42 20.15 6.94
C GLN A 62 -1.76 20.23 8.42
N GLN A 63 -2.23 21.39 8.88
CA GLN A 63 -2.69 21.57 10.26
C GLN A 63 -3.92 20.73 10.60
N VAL A 64 -4.80 20.48 9.63
CA VAL A 64 -5.99 19.62 9.83
C VAL A 64 -5.59 18.16 9.93
N ILE A 65 -4.72 17.69 9.03
CA ILE A 65 -4.30 16.28 8.97
C ILE A 65 -3.40 15.93 10.15
N SER A 66 -2.56 16.85 10.64
CA SER A 66 -1.69 16.60 11.79
C SER A 66 -2.45 16.33 13.10
N ARG A 67 -3.71 16.73 13.19
CA ARG A 67 -4.61 16.44 14.32
C ARG A 67 -5.20 15.03 14.28
N ILE A 68 -5.05 14.31 13.16
CA ILE A 68 -5.58 12.97 13.00
C ILE A 68 -4.55 11.97 13.53
N GLU A 69 -4.95 11.21 14.55
CA GLU A 69 -4.14 10.10 15.05
C GLU A 69 -4.31 8.88 14.13
N PHE A 70 -3.22 8.49 13.45
CA PHE A 70 -3.20 7.26 12.67
C PHE A 70 -2.68 6.11 13.54
N ALA A 71 -3.53 5.11 13.81
CA ALA A 71 -3.07 3.85 14.38
C ALA A 71 -2.06 3.21 13.41
N ALA A 72 -0.83 2.99 13.87
CA ALA A 72 0.20 2.35 13.06
C ALA A 72 -0.27 0.96 12.63
N LYS A 73 -0.30 0.69 11.33
CA LYS A 73 -0.64 -0.64 10.82
C LYS A 73 0.45 -1.61 11.28
N SER A 74 0.04 -2.68 11.97
CA SER A 74 0.97 -3.71 12.42
C SER A 74 1.76 -4.28 11.23
N PRO A 75 3.08 -4.54 11.37
CA PRO A 75 3.87 -5.15 10.32
C PRO A 75 3.21 -6.45 9.86
N ARG A 76 3.06 -6.61 8.54
CA ARG A 76 2.53 -7.87 7.98
C ARG A 76 3.40 -9.03 8.46
N GLY A 77 2.78 -10.05 9.04
CA GLY A 77 3.49 -11.22 9.58
C GLY A 77 3.88 -11.14 11.06
N ALA A 78 3.52 -10.07 11.79
CA ALA A 78 3.73 -9.96 13.24
C ALA A 78 2.74 -10.78 14.09
N GLY A 79 1.85 -11.56 13.45
CA GLY A 79 1.00 -12.51 14.16
C GLY A 79 1.83 -13.69 14.67
N HIS A 80 1.59 -14.12 15.91
CA HIS A 80 2.20 -15.33 16.52
C HIS A 80 1.87 -16.64 15.78
N ASN A 81 1.10 -16.58 14.69
CA ASN A 81 0.68 -17.72 13.90
C ASN A 81 1.66 -17.96 12.75
N LYS A 82 2.23 -19.17 12.68
CA LYS A 82 3.10 -19.60 11.58
C LYS A 82 2.32 -19.59 10.26
N PHE A 83 2.61 -18.63 9.38
CA PHE A 83 2.22 -18.71 7.98
C PHE A 83 3.10 -19.75 7.28
N GLY A 84 2.48 -20.74 6.64
CA GLY A 84 3.18 -21.79 5.86
C GLY A 84 2.90 -23.23 6.30
N GLY A 85 2.13 -23.47 7.37
CA GLY A 85 1.88 -24.82 7.89
C GLY A 85 3.18 -25.50 8.38
N ASN A 86 3.07 -26.73 8.90
CA ASN A 86 4.27 -27.52 9.20
C ASN A 86 4.95 -27.93 7.88
N LYS A 87 6.29 -27.94 7.84
CA LYS A 87 7.05 -28.47 6.69
C LYS A 87 6.52 -29.86 6.37
N GLN A 88 5.99 -30.04 5.17
CA GLN A 88 5.55 -31.34 4.67
C GLN A 88 6.76 -32.26 4.64
N GLN A 89 6.74 -33.32 5.46
CA GLN A 89 7.80 -34.33 5.45
C GLN A 89 7.75 -35.05 4.10
N SER A 90 8.92 -35.23 3.49
CA SER A 90 9.04 -36.01 2.25
C SER A 90 8.55 -37.43 2.50
N LEU A 91 7.56 -37.88 1.74
CA LEU A 91 7.22 -39.30 1.68
C LEU A 91 8.40 -40.03 1.06
N GLU A 92 9.21 -40.69 1.87
CA GLU A 92 10.05 -41.79 1.38
C GLU A 92 9.10 -42.92 1.00
N LEU A 93 8.93 -43.14 -0.31
CA LEU A 93 8.21 -44.30 -0.81
C LEU A 93 9.02 -45.55 -0.44
N GLU A 94 8.58 -46.28 0.59
CA GLU A 94 9.00 -47.64 0.85
C GLU A 94 8.50 -48.57 -0.27
N ASN A 95 9.13 -48.50 -1.44
CA ASN A 95 9.02 -49.53 -2.48
C ASN A 95 9.99 -50.68 -2.17
N LYS A 96 9.77 -51.38 -1.07
CA LYS A 96 10.35 -52.72 -0.83
C LYS A 96 9.25 -53.66 -0.36
N ILE A 97 9.23 -54.84 -0.97
CA ILE A 97 8.35 -56.01 -0.70
C ILE A 97 7.08 -56.07 -1.57
N GLN A 98 7.23 -56.39 -2.87
CA GLN A 98 6.26 -57.22 -3.61
C GLN A 98 6.77 -57.79 -4.96
N LYS A 99 8.09 -57.93 -5.14
CA LYS A 99 8.66 -58.82 -6.17
C LYS A 99 9.31 -60.01 -5.48
N ASN A 100 8.47 -60.94 -5.02
CA ASN A 100 8.79 -62.35 -4.78
C ASN A 100 7.49 -63.07 -4.43
N LYS A 101 6.71 -63.40 -5.47
CA LYS A 101 5.85 -64.58 -5.50
C LYS A 101 5.57 -64.94 -6.95
#